data_AF-A0A7S2RX99-F1
#
_entry.id   AF-A0A7S2RX99-F1
#
_cell.length_a   1.000
_cell.length_b   1.000
_cell.length_c   1.000
_cell.angle_alpha   90.00
_cell.angle_beta   90.00
_cell.angle_gamma   90.00
#
_symmetry.space_group_name_H-M   'P 1'
#
loop_
_entity.id
_entity.type
_entity.pdbx_description
1 polymer ?
#
loop_
_entity_poly.entity_id
_entity_poly.type
_entity_poly.pdbx_seq_one_letter_code
_entity_poly.pdbx_strand_id
1 'polypeptide(L)'
;MSSPSPAPSVSPAPTVDTNAPTMAPTQPEDVYPEWWITLIAMVFVTGLLFWSLKRVLKAADEKRKRVQKNLKRLKSKIVASDEFYQKYGYSWDWVLVFKVQEANQKPTEYQRHHSVREVVTKLCEAGLHTTMFYSVQQDEVYCKVRAPPERLQAEADRQDYKVPLDAMCLKAICDRGRFESHGWNPVMYTTFASELYPFEGHYAPYDRERAGADDIPYKSYSEGTFRNVDRIKLIQSIMECPRYLNGAGLKLKDLVHKKACLGVYPLHDYLALLTLQHKWLGLFKMPGNQPDEEIKDYFGEKIGLYFVW
;
A
#
# COMPACT_ATOMS: atom_id res chain seq x y z
N MET A 1 26.51 -25.05 116.68
CA MET A 1 27.95 -25.21 116.96
C MET A 1 28.72 -24.61 115.78
N SER A 2 29.87 -23.95 115.92
CA SER A 2 30.47 -23.24 117.08
C SER A 2 31.56 -22.26 116.57
N SER A 3 31.77 -21.18 117.33
CA SER A 3 32.85 -20.16 117.36
C SER A 3 34.30 -20.61 117.03
N PRO A 4 35.31 -19.69 116.89
CA PRO A 4 35.30 -18.28 116.37
C PRO A 4 36.61 -17.84 115.60
N SER A 5 36.64 -16.57 115.10
CA SER A 5 37.81 -15.63 115.07
C SER A 5 39.09 -15.93 114.23
N PRO A 6 40.02 -14.97 114.02
CA PRO A 6 39.87 -13.50 113.85
C PRO A 6 40.74 -12.86 112.70
N ALA A 7 40.44 -11.57 112.40
CA ALA A 7 41.25 -10.39 111.98
C ALA A 7 42.78 -10.45 111.62
N PRO A 8 43.42 -9.38 111.06
CA PRO A 8 42.94 -8.12 110.41
C PRO A 8 43.45 -8.04 108.92
N SER A 9 44.04 -7.00 108.26
CA SER A 9 44.43 -5.58 108.53
C SER A 9 44.68 -4.70 107.26
N VAL A 10 44.30 -3.42 107.32
CA VAL A 10 45.05 -2.19 106.90
C VAL A 10 45.80 -2.14 105.54
N SER A 11 45.23 -1.43 104.55
CA SER A 11 45.65 -0.12 103.95
C SER A 11 47.13 0.31 103.81
N PRO A 12 47.49 1.34 102.99
CA PRO A 12 46.79 2.01 101.86
C PRO A 12 47.70 2.37 100.64
N ALA A 13 47.17 3.23 99.74
CA ALA A 13 47.89 4.24 98.94
C ALA A 13 48.41 3.80 97.53
N PRO A 14 48.71 4.75 96.60
CA PRO A 14 47.87 4.84 95.38
C PRO A 14 48.64 5.10 94.05
N THR A 15 47.89 5.19 92.93
CA THR A 15 48.19 5.95 91.67
C THR A 15 49.58 5.79 91.02
N VAL A 16 49.71 5.49 89.72
CA VAL A 16 49.23 6.30 88.58
C VAL A 16 49.10 5.41 87.33
N ASP A 17 48.15 5.70 86.45
CA ASP A 17 47.97 5.01 85.15
C ASP A 17 49.16 5.16 84.19
N THR A 18 49.45 4.11 83.42
CA THR A 18 50.01 4.30 82.07
C THR A 18 49.74 3.11 81.15
N ASN A 19 49.40 3.42 79.89
CA ASN A 19 49.41 2.53 78.72
C ASN A 19 48.35 1.39 78.68
N ALA A 20 47.17 1.74 78.18
CA ALA A 20 46.17 0.79 77.68
C ALA A 20 46.65 0.04 76.41
N PRO A 21 46.12 -1.17 76.12
CA PRO A 21 46.60 -2.00 75.01
C PRO A 21 46.14 -1.52 73.62
N THR A 22 46.97 -1.80 72.61
CA THR A 22 46.72 -1.50 71.19
C THR A 22 45.47 -2.21 70.66
N MET A 23 44.52 -1.47 70.09
CA MET A 23 43.39 -2.03 69.36
C MET A 23 43.82 -2.48 67.95
N ALA A 24 43.43 -3.69 67.56
CA ALA A 24 43.36 -4.08 66.15
C ALA A 24 41.96 -3.72 65.62
N PRO A 25 41.82 -2.93 64.54
CA PRO A 25 40.51 -2.50 64.06
C PRO A 25 39.80 -3.61 63.27
N THR A 26 38.58 -3.95 63.67
CA THR A 26 37.63 -4.67 62.82
C THR A 26 37.32 -3.82 61.58
N GLN A 27 37.51 -4.38 60.38
CA GLN A 27 37.03 -3.77 59.14
C GLN A 27 35.49 -3.66 59.19
N PRO A 28 34.88 -2.52 58.83
CA PRO A 28 33.46 -2.47 58.59
C PRO A 28 33.11 -3.21 57.29
N GLU A 29 32.07 -4.04 57.31
CA GLU A 29 31.49 -4.54 56.07
C GLU A 29 30.66 -3.43 55.41
N ASP A 30 31.20 -2.84 54.34
CA ASP A 30 30.53 -1.80 53.53
C ASP A 30 29.38 -2.39 52.70
N VAL A 31 28.30 -2.81 53.38
CA VAL A 31 27.08 -3.36 52.77
C VAL A 31 26.23 -2.24 52.16
N TYR A 32 26.77 -1.56 51.15
CA TYR A 32 26.00 -0.69 50.26
C TYR A 32 25.20 -1.57 49.29
N PRO A 33 23.85 -1.56 49.34
CA PRO A 33 23.05 -2.52 48.60
C PRO A 33 23.03 -2.18 47.10
N GLU A 34 23.63 -3.02 46.25
CA GLU A 34 23.99 -2.73 44.84
C GLU A 34 22.84 -2.34 43.90
N TRP A 35 21.57 -2.40 44.34
CA TRP A 35 20.41 -2.02 43.52
C TRP A 35 20.48 -0.57 43.01
N TRP A 36 21.21 0.34 43.68
CA TRP A 36 21.37 1.71 43.19
C TRP A 36 22.27 1.79 41.95
N ILE A 37 23.27 0.90 41.84
CA ILE A 37 24.13 0.80 40.65
C ILE A 37 23.32 0.25 39.47
N THR A 38 22.53 -0.80 39.70
CA THR A 38 21.68 -1.38 38.64
C THR A 38 20.57 -0.42 38.21
N LEU A 39 20.01 0.37 39.13
CA LEU A 39 19.05 1.46 38.81
C LEU A 39 19.68 2.51 37.90
N ILE A 40 20.88 3.01 38.21
CA ILE A 40 21.60 3.99 37.38
C ILE A 40 21.90 3.40 35.99
N ALA A 41 22.35 2.13 35.93
CA ALA A 41 22.60 1.44 34.68
C ALA A 41 21.32 1.30 33.83
N MET A 42 20.18 0.95 34.43
CA MET A 42 18.89 0.88 33.73
C MET A 42 18.44 2.25 33.21
N VAL A 43 18.59 3.32 33.99
CA VAL A 43 18.27 4.70 33.55
C VAL A 43 19.16 5.13 32.39
N PHE A 44 20.45 4.81 32.43
CA PHE A 44 21.37 5.14 31.34
C PHE A 44 21.08 4.35 30.06
N VAL A 45 20.84 3.03 30.17
CA VAL A 45 20.49 2.16 29.04
C VAL A 45 19.15 2.56 28.42
N THR A 46 18.12 2.82 29.23
CA THR A 46 16.82 3.29 28.71
C THR A 46 16.91 4.67 28.07
N GLY A 47 17.73 5.58 28.62
CA GLY A 47 18.05 6.87 28.00
C GLY A 47 18.72 6.72 26.63
N LEU A 48 19.72 5.83 26.51
CA LEU A 48 20.38 5.52 25.23
C LEU A 48 19.44 4.88 24.21
N LEU A 49 18.58 3.94 24.64
CA LEU A 49 17.56 3.31 23.79
C LEU A 49 16.52 4.33 23.30
N PHE A 50 16.06 5.23 24.16
CA PHE A 50 15.13 6.29 23.80
C PHE A 50 15.75 7.30 22.82
N TRP A 51 17.03 7.63 23.00
CA TRP A 51 17.78 8.52 22.10
C TRP A 51 18.06 7.87 20.74
N SER A 52 18.42 6.58 20.70
CA SER A 52 18.61 5.83 19.46
C SER A 52 17.29 5.67 18.70
N LEU A 53 16.19 5.33 19.40
CA LEU A 53 14.85 5.29 18.84
C LEU A 53 14.43 6.64 18.25
N LYS A 54 14.62 7.76 18.98
CA LYS A 54 14.38 9.11 18.46
C LYS A 54 15.21 9.43 17.21
N ARG A 55 16.48 8.98 17.14
CA ARG A 55 17.32 9.13 15.93
C ARG A 55 16.76 8.32 14.75
N VAL A 56 16.36 7.06 14.96
CA VAL A 56 15.78 6.22 13.89
C VAL A 56 14.44 6.78 13.41
N LEU A 57 13.56 7.22 14.31
CA LEU A 57 12.28 7.85 13.95
C LEU A 57 12.49 9.15 13.15
N LYS A 58 13.41 10.03 13.59
CA LYS A 58 13.76 11.25 12.84
C LYS A 58 14.32 10.94 11.45
N ALA A 59 15.23 9.97 11.33
CA ALA A 59 15.79 9.54 10.06
C ALA A 59 14.73 8.93 9.13
N ALA A 60 13.76 8.19 9.68
CA ALA A 60 12.60 7.71 8.94
C ALA A 60 11.76 8.87 8.41
N ASP A 61 11.39 9.85 9.23
CA ASP A 61 10.59 11.00 8.79
C ASP A 61 11.32 11.92 7.78
N GLU A 62 12.63 12.05 7.87
CA GLU A 62 13.42 12.73 6.84
C GLU A 62 13.42 11.96 5.51
N LYS A 63 13.45 10.61 5.56
CA LYS A 63 13.24 9.76 4.38
C LYS A 63 11.82 9.92 3.82
N ARG A 64 10.78 9.96 4.67
CA ARG A 64 9.38 10.22 4.27
C ARG A 64 9.25 11.55 3.51
N LYS A 65 9.75 12.64 4.10
CA LYS A 65 9.75 13.99 3.49
C LYS A 65 10.52 14.05 2.16
N ARG A 66 11.64 13.33 2.06
CA ARG A 66 12.43 13.22 0.81
C ARG A 66 11.67 12.48 -0.29
N VAL A 67 11.01 11.36 0.04
CA VAL A 67 10.15 10.62 -0.90
C VAL A 67 8.99 11.50 -1.37
N GLN A 68 8.27 12.18 -0.47
CA GLN A 68 7.18 13.09 -0.84
C GLN A 68 7.65 14.25 -1.74
N LYS A 69 8.82 14.84 -1.49
CA LYS A 69 9.40 15.88 -2.37
C LYS A 69 9.72 15.34 -3.76
N ASN A 70 10.27 14.13 -3.85
CA ASN A 70 10.54 13.47 -5.12
C ASN A 70 9.26 13.11 -5.88
N LEU A 71 8.24 12.58 -5.18
CA LEU A 71 6.93 12.27 -5.74
C LEU A 71 6.27 13.52 -6.34
N LYS A 72 6.26 14.64 -5.62
CA LYS A 72 5.74 15.92 -6.12
C LYS A 72 6.47 16.41 -7.37
N ARG A 73 7.81 16.33 -7.39
CA ARG A 73 8.65 16.70 -8.55
C ARG A 73 8.44 15.77 -9.75
N LEU A 74 8.14 14.50 -9.51
CA LEU A 74 7.85 13.54 -10.57
C LEU A 74 6.45 13.74 -11.14
N LYS A 75 5.43 13.88 -10.29
CA LYS A 75 4.06 14.21 -10.74
C LYS A 75 4.03 15.52 -11.52
N SER A 76 4.71 16.57 -11.07
CA SER A 76 4.77 17.84 -11.81
C SER A 76 5.45 17.71 -13.18
N LYS A 77 6.46 16.83 -13.32
CA LYS A 77 7.06 16.51 -14.62
C LYS A 77 6.09 15.77 -15.54
N ILE A 78 5.42 14.74 -15.03
CA ILE A 78 4.46 13.92 -15.81
C ILE A 78 3.31 14.82 -16.30
N VAL A 79 2.69 15.58 -15.40
CA VAL A 79 1.66 16.59 -15.71
C VAL A 79 2.12 17.55 -16.80
N ALA A 80 3.32 18.13 -16.70
CA ALA A 80 3.86 19.05 -17.70
C ALA A 80 4.21 18.41 -19.06
N SER A 81 4.13 17.09 -19.21
CA SER A 81 4.60 16.35 -20.40
C SER A 81 3.53 15.54 -21.15
N ASP A 82 2.37 15.28 -20.55
CA ASP A 82 1.31 14.43 -21.13
C ASP A 82 -0.06 15.10 -20.93
N GLU A 83 -0.58 15.75 -21.97
CA GLU A 83 -1.89 16.45 -21.96
C GLU A 83 -3.05 15.52 -21.54
N PHE A 84 -2.95 14.23 -21.88
CA PHE A 84 -3.92 13.22 -21.46
C PHE A 84 -3.88 13.01 -19.93
N TYR A 85 -2.69 13.03 -19.32
CA TYR A 85 -2.54 13.00 -17.86
C TYR A 85 -3.09 14.27 -17.22
N GLN A 86 -2.94 15.43 -17.85
CA GLN A 86 -3.57 16.68 -17.38
C GLN A 86 -5.10 16.59 -17.40
N LYS A 87 -5.67 16.03 -18.47
CA LYS A 87 -7.14 15.96 -18.66
C LYS A 87 -7.82 14.86 -17.84
N TYR A 88 -7.18 13.71 -17.67
CA TYR A 88 -7.81 12.50 -17.08
C TYR A 88 -7.12 11.94 -15.83
N GLY A 89 -5.93 12.43 -15.46
CA GLY A 89 -5.24 12.05 -14.22
C GLY A 89 -4.41 10.76 -14.24
N TYR A 90 -4.51 9.94 -15.29
CA TYR A 90 -3.73 8.72 -15.52
C TYR A 90 -2.96 8.75 -16.85
N SER A 91 -1.92 7.90 -17.03
CA SER A 91 -0.99 7.97 -18.17
C SER A 91 -1.05 6.77 -19.12
N TRP A 92 -0.46 5.61 -18.78
CA TRP A 92 -0.42 4.41 -19.63
C TRP A 92 -0.59 3.16 -18.77
N ASP A 93 -1.51 2.27 -19.14
CA ASP A 93 -1.95 1.15 -18.29
C ASP A 93 -1.43 -0.22 -18.79
N TRP A 94 -1.05 -0.35 -20.08
CA TRP A 94 -0.56 -1.59 -20.68
C TRP A 94 0.66 -1.36 -21.60
N VAL A 95 1.46 -2.41 -21.79
CA VAL A 95 2.51 -2.47 -22.82
C VAL A 95 2.54 -3.82 -23.54
N LEU A 96 2.67 -3.78 -24.87
CA LEU A 96 2.99 -4.92 -25.73
C LEU A 96 4.44 -4.77 -26.19
N VAL A 97 5.21 -5.86 -26.14
CA VAL A 97 6.61 -5.89 -26.58
C VAL A 97 6.72 -6.80 -27.81
N PHE A 98 7.37 -6.31 -28.87
CA PHE A 98 7.57 -7.03 -30.13
C PHE A 98 9.07 -7.15 -30.43
N LYS A 99 9.55 -8.30 -30.93
CA LYS A 99 10.94 -8.41 -31.42
C LYS A 99 11.07 -7.72 -32.78
N VAL A 100 12.12 -6.93 -32.96
CA VAL A 100 12.58 -6.50 -34.28
C VAL A 100 13.12 -7.73 -35.02
N GLN A 101 12.64 -7.97 -36.24
CA GLN A 101 13.05 -9.13 -37.03
C GLN A 101 14.28 -8.82 -37.86
N GLU A 102 15.29 -9.67 -37.74
CA GLU A 102 16.49 -9.63 -38.58
C GLU A 102 16.13 -10.02 -40.02
N ALA A 103 16.74 -9.38 -41.03
CA ALA A 103 16.38 -9.55 -42.44
C ALA A 103 16.46 -11.01 -42.95
N ASN A 104 17.25 -11.86 -42.30
CA ASN A 104 17.41 -13.27 -42.64
C ASN A 104 16.31 -14.19 -42.03
N GLN A 105 15.55 -13.71 -41.04
CA GLN A 105 14.55 -14.53 -40.33
C GLN A 105 13.17 -14.42 -40.99
N LYS A 106 12.74 -15.49 -41.68
CA LYS A 106 11.40 -15.56 -42.28
C LYS A 106 10.30 -15.64 -41.20
N PRO A 107 9.33 -14.72 -41.14
CA PRO A 107 8.25 -14.77 -40.14
C PRO A 107 7.25 -15.91 -40.39
N THR A 108 6.86 -16.56 -39.30
CA THR A 108 5.74 -17.51 -39.26
C THR A 108 4.48 -16.88 -39.82
N GLU A 109 3.60 -17.66 -40.45
CA GLU A 109 2.33 -17.17 -40.98
C GLU A 109 1.48 -16.39 -39.95
N TYR A 110 1.45 -16.87 -38.70
CA TYR A 110 0.77 -16.17 -37.61
C TYR A 110 1.38 -14.80 -37.30
N GLN A 111 2.72 -14.68 -37.35
CA GLN A 111 3.44 -13.40 -37.16
C GLN A 111 3.21 -12.44 -38.34
N ARG A 112 3.04 -12.95 -39.57
CA ARG A 112 2.66 -12.14 -40.74
C ARG A 112 1.25 -11.54 -40.57
N HIS A 113 0.29 -12.35 -40.12
CA HIS A 113 -1.08 -11.91 -39.82
C HIS A 113 -1.21 -11.04 -38.55
N HIS A 114 -0.23 -11.11 -37.64
CA HIS A 114 -0.17 -10.31 -36.40
C HIS A 114 1.10 -9.45 -36.37
N SER A 115 1.41 -8.81 -37.50
CA SER A 115 2.47 -7.81 -37.58
C SER A 115 2.20 -6.63 -36.63
N VAL A 116 3.26 -5.94 -36.19
CA VAL A 116 3.14 -4.76 -35.30
C VAL A 116 2.12 -3.74 -35.84
N ARG A 117 2.13 -3.50 -37.16
CA ARG A 117 1.16 -2.60 -37.82
C ARG A 117 -0.27 -3.09 -37.66
N GLU A 118 -0.57 -4.35 -37.98
CA GLU A 118 -1.93 -4.90 -37.87
C GLU A 118 -2.44 -4.92 -36.42
N VAL A 119 -1.55 -5.20 -35.45
CA VAL A 119 -1.91 -5.18 -34.02
C VAL A 119 -2.20 -3.74 -33.56
N VAL A 120 -1.37 -2.77 -33.93
CA VAL A 120 -1.61 -1.35 -33.61
C VAL A 120 -2.87 -0.82 -34.29
N THR A 121 -3.10 -1.14 -35.56
CA THR A 121 -4.34 -0.80 -36.27
C THR A 121 -5.57 -1.35 -35.53
N LYS A 122 -5.57 -2.62 -35.11
CA LYS A 122 -6.65 -3.23 -34.30
C LYS A 122 -6.88 -2.52 -32.96
N LEU A 123 -5.82 -2.07 -32.28
CA LEU A 123 -5.94 -1.32 -31.03
C LEU A 123 -6.59 0.06 -31.27
N CYS A 124 -6.17 0.77 -32.31
CA CYS A 124 -6.76 2.07 -32.68
C CYS A 124 -8.22 1.94 -33.16
N GLU A 125 -8.54 0.92 -33.97
CA GLU A 125 -9.93 0.58 -34.36
C GLU A 125 -10.83 0.33 -33.14
N ALA A 126 -10.31 -0.29 -32.09
CA ALA A 126 -11.02 -0.53 -30.84
C ALA A 126 -11.13 0.70 -29.91
N GLY A 127 -10.68 1.88 -30.36
CA GLY A 127 -10.72 3.12 -29.58
C GLY A 127 -9.64 3.24 -28.50
N LEU A 128 -8.54 2.48 -28.61
CA LEU A 128 -7.38 2.58 -27.72
C LEU A 128 -6.32 3.51 -28.32
N HIS A 129 -5.70 4.32 -27.47
CA HIS A 129 -4.55 5.15 -27.84
C HIS A 129 -3.25 4.37 -27.65
N THR A 130 -2.38 4.39 -28.66
CA THR A 130 -1.08 3.71 -28.64
C THR A 130 0.08 4.67 -28.84
N THR A 131 1.24 4.40 -28.25
CA THR A 131 2.51 5.01 -28.66
C THR A 131 3.63 3.97 -28.70
N MET A 132 4.61 4.16 -29.59
CA MET A 132 5.69 3.19 -29.84
C MET A 132 7.07 3.81 -29.70
N PHE A 133 8.00 3.04 -29.15
CA PHE A 133 9.43 3.37 -29.08
C PHE A 133 10.28 2.10 -29.12
N TYR A 134 11.53 2.22 -29.58
CA TYR A 134 12.50 1.11 -29.60
C TYR A 134 13.14 0.88 -28.21
N SER A 135 13.65 -0.32 -27.97
CA SER A 135 14.64 -0.56 -26.90
C SER A 135 15.91 0.27 -27.13
N VAL A 136 16.73 0.41 -26.09
CA VAL A 136 18.05 1.07 -26.19
C VAL A 136 18.98 0.29 -27.14
N GLN A 137 18.79 -1.03 -27.21
CA GLN A 137 19.50 -1.98 -28.05
C GLN A 137 18.92 -2.10 -29.48
N GLN A 138 17.77 -1.47 -29.76
CA GLN A 138 17.05 -1.49 -31.04
C GLN A 138 16.59 -2.88 -31.54
N ASP A 139 16.57 -3.87 -30.65
CA ASP A 139 16.13 -5.25 -30.85
C ASP A 139 14.64 -5.50 -30.52
N GLU A 140 13.99 -4.57 -29.82
CA GLU A 140 12.58 -4.65 -29.42
C GLU A 140 11.83 -3.34 -29.73
N VAL A 141 10.52 -3.44 -29.95
CA VAL A 141 9.58 -2.32 -30.01
C VAL A 141 8.58 -2.44 -28.85
N TYR A 142 8.50 -1.40 -28.05
CA TYR A 142 7.56 -1.25 -26.95
C TYR A 142 6.37 -0.40 -27.41
N CYS A 143 5.19 -1.02 -27.49
CA CYS A 143 3.93 -0.34 -27.75
C CYS A 143 3.16 -0.16 -26.44
N LYS A 144 3.10 1.07 -25.91
CA LYS A 144 2.25 1.42 -24.77
C LYS A 144 0.82 1.64 -25.22
N VAL A 145 -0.13 1.23 -24.39
CA VAL A 145 -1.57 1.30 -24.66
C VAL A 145 -2.30 1.96 -23.48
N ARG A 146 -3.27 2.82 -23.80
CA ARG A 146 -4.19 3.47 -22.84
C ARG A 146 -5.58 3.64 -23.47
N ALA A 147 -6.62 3.71 -22.65
CA ALA A 147 -7.98 4.00 -23.11
C ALA A 147 -8.45 5.38 -22.60
N PRO A 148 -9.15 6.20 -23.41
CA PRO A 148 -9.88 7.35 -22.89
C PRO A 148 -11.05 6.89 -21.99
N PRO A 149 -11.50 7.71 -21.02
CA PRO A 149 -12.49 7.30 -20.04
C PRO A 149 -13.83 6.89 -20.68
N GLU A 150 -14.28 7.60 -21.73
CA GLU A 150 -15.50 7.27 -22.48
C GLU A 150 -15.47 5.85 -23.07
N ARG A 151 -14.30 5.36 -23.50
CA ARG A 151 -14.15 3.99 -24.03
C ARG A 151 -14.14 2.95 -22.91
N LEU A 152 -13.60 3.28 -21.74
CA LEU A 152 -13.67 2.44 -20.53
C LEU A 152 -15.11 2.33 -20.03
N GLN A 153 -15.85 3.45 -19.97
CA GLN A 153 -17.27 3.50 -19.61
C GLN A 153 -18.10 2.60 -20.53
N ALA A 154 -17.92 2.75 -21.85
CA ALA A 154 -18.61 1.91 -22.83
C ALA A 154 -18.24 0.42 -22.72
N GLU A 155 -17.02 0.06 -22.31
CA GLU A 155 -16.67 -1.36 -22.10
C GLU A 155 -17.24 -1.92 -20.79
N ALA A 156 -17.30 -1.10 -19.74
CA ALA A 156 -17.86 -1.47 -18.45
C ALA A 156 -19.37 -1.74 -18.56
N ASP A 157 -20.07 -0.83 -19.22
CA ASP A 157 -21.49 -0.89 -19.59
C ASP A 157 -21.82 -2.15 -20.42
N ARG A 158 -21.05 -2.41 -21.50
CA ARG A 158 -21.17 -3.57 -22.39
C ARG A 158 -20.96 -4.95 -21.71
N GLN A 159 -20.57 -5.02 -20.44
CA GLN A 159 -20.32 -6.29 -19.73
C GLN A 159 -20.89 -6.35 -18.30
N ASP A 160 -21.79 -5.45 -17.92
CA ASP A 160 -22.32 -5.32 -16.55
C ASP A 160 -21.20 -5.20 -15.49
N TYR A 161 -20.10 -4.51 -15.81
CA TYR A 161 -18.89 -4.50 -14.99
C TYR A 161 -19.18 -3.94 -13.59
N LYS A 162 -18.89 -4.73 -12.57
CA LYS A 162 -19.28 -4.42 -11.18
C LYS A 162 -18.35 -3.38 -10.56
N VAL A 163 -18.88 -2.19 -10.33
CA VAL A 163 -18.19 -1.04 -9.73
C VAL A 163 -18.68 -0.86 -8.28
N PRO A 164 -17.79 -0.58 -7.31
CA PRO A 164 -18.19 -0.33 -5.93
C PRO A 164 -19.05 0.93 -5.81
N LEU A 165 -20.04 0.91 -4.92
CA LEU A 165 -20.85 2.07 -4.57
C LEU A 165 -20.19 2.91 -3.47
N ASP A 166 -20.51 4.20 -3.44
CA ASP A 166 -20.15 5.10 -2.34
C ASP A 166 -21.12 4.93 -1.17
N ALA A 167 -20.58 4.56 0.00
CA ALA A 167 -21.38 4.25 1.18
C ALA A 167 -22.14 5.46 1.76
N MET A 168 -21.64 6.68 1.58
CA MET A 168 -22.28 7.90 2.10
C MET A 168 -23.43 8.34 1.21
N CYS A 169 -23.22 8.34 -0.11
CA CYS A 169 -24.28 8.63 -1.08
C CYS A 169 -25.35 7.52 -1.09
N LEU A 170 -24.96 6.24 -0.97
CA LEU A 170 -25.90 5.13 -0.81
C LEU A 170 -26.74 5.28 0.46
N LYS A 171 -26.12 5.64 1.59
CA LYS A 171 -26.86 5.96 2.82
C LYS A 171 -27.85 7.11 2.59
N ALA A 172 -27.44 8.21 1.97
CA ALA A 172 -28.29 9.37 1.73
C ALA A 172 -29.50 9.04 0.81
N ILE A 173 -29.33 8.13 -0.15
CA ILE A 173 -30.42 7.60 -0.98
C ILE A 173 -31.35 6.70 -0.15
N CYS A 174 -30.79 5.81 0.68
CA CYS A 174 -31.56 4.95 1.58
C CYS A 174 -32.34 5.72 2.66
N ASP A 175 -31.78 6.81 3.20
CA ASP A 175 -32.46 7.72 4.13
C ASP A 175 -33.60 8.51 3.46
N ARG A 176 -33.49 8.79 2.16
CA ARG A 176 -34.49 9.54 1.37
C ARG A 176 -35.66 8.67 0.91
N GLY A 177 -35.40 7.41 0.57
CA GLY A 177 -36.34 6.58 -0.18
C GLY A 177 -36.46 7.03 -1.64
N ARG A 178 -37.27 6.32 -2.44
CA ARG A 178 -37.56 6.71 -3.84
C ARG A 178 -39.00 6.42 -4.23
N PHE A 179 -39.81 7.49 -4.21
CA PHE A 179 -41.27 7.40 -4.34
C PHE A 179 -41.79 7.38 -5.79
N GLU A 180 -41.07 7.97 -6.73
CA GLU A 180 -41.65 8.36 -8.04
C GLU A 180 -41.73 7.26 -9.09
N SER A 181 -40.78 6.30 -9.12
CA SER A 181 -40.66 5.35 -10.24
C SER A 181 -40.92 3.88 -9.86
N HIS A 182 -40.43 3.42 -8.71
CA HIS A 182 -40.63 2.05 -8.20
C HIS A 182 -41.03 1.99 -6.71
N GLY A 183 -41.24 3.14 -6.06
CA GLY A 183 -41.95 3.26 -4.78
C GLY A 183 -41.38 2.47 -3.60
N TRP A 184 -40.18 2.82 -3.09
CA TRP A 184 -39.67 2.26 -1.84
C TRP A 184 -39.44 3.33 -0.75
N ASN A 185 -39.86 3.02 0.47
CA ASN A 185 -39.77 3.88 1.66
C ASN A 185 -38.34 3.93 2.23
N PRO A 186 -37.96 5.01 2.95
CA PRO A 186 -36.68 5.10 3.66
C PRO A 186 -36.29 3.84 4.45
N VAL A 187 -35.05 3.38 4.25
CA VAL A 187 -34.50 2.18 4.90
C VAL A 187 -33.68 2.61 6.12
N MET A 188 -34.35 2.69 7.27
CA MET A 188 -33.74 3.05 8.55
C MET A 188 -33.12 1.83 9.24
N TYR A 189 -31.82 1.89 9.53
CA TYR A 189 -31.10 0.87 10.30
C TYR A 189 -30.99 1.28 11.77
N THR A 190 -31.68 0.57 12.66
CA THR A 190 -31.68 0.81 14.12
C THR A 190 -30.68 -0.05 14.88
N THR A 191 -30.29 -1.20 14.32
CA THR A 191 -29.36 -2.18 14.91
C THR A 191 -28.49 -2.80 13.83
N PHE A 192 -27.20 -3.01 14.14
CA PHE A 192 -26.24 -3.66 13.25
C PHE A 192 -25.98 -5.09 13.72
N ALA A 193 -26.12 -6.06 12.83
CA ALA A 193 -25.86 -7.48 13.11
C ALA A 193 -24.40 -7.90 12.82
N SER A 194 -23.60 -6.97 12.28
CA SER A 194 -22.22 -7.15 11.83
C SER A 194 -21.36 -5.95 12.25
N GLU A 195 -20.05 -6.16 12.39
CA GLU A 195 -19.07 -5.08 12.54
C GLU A 195 -18.91 -4.24 11.26
N LEU A 196 -19.24 -4.82 10.09
CA LEU A 196 -19.29 -4.11 8.81
C LEU A 196 -20.44 -3.08 8.78
N TYR A 197 -20.14 -1.88 8.28
CA TYR A 197 -21.14 -0.83 8.09
C TYR A 197 -22.12 -1.21 6.97
N PRO A 198 -23.46 -1.10 7.14
CA PRO A 198 -24.43 -1.67 6.19
C PRO A 198 -24.40 -1.13 4.76
N PHE A 199 -23.70 -0.02 4.52
CA PHE A 199 -23.59 0.63 3.20
C PHE A 199 -22.22 0.44 2.53
N GLU A 200 -21.29 -0.26 3.19
CA GLU A 200 -19.99 -0.64 2.60
C GLU A 200 -20.06 -1.97 1.85
N GLY A 201 -19.11 -2.21 0.95
CA GLY A 201 -18.97 -3.47 0.23
C GLY A 201 -20.00 -3.74 -0.88
N HIS A 202 -20.95 -2.83 -1.15
CA HIS A 202 -21.90 -2.96 -2.24
C HIS A 202 -21.29 -2.66 -3.61
N TYR A 203 -21.69 -3.44 -4.61
CA TYR A 203 -21.30 -3.27 -6.02
C TYR A 203 -22.53 -3.33 -6.91
N ALA A 204 -22.60 -2.45 -7.91
CA ALA A 204 -23.62 -2.49 -8.96
C ALA A 204 -22.95 -2.68 -10.34
N PRO A 205 -23.66 -3.22 -11.34
CA PRO A 205 -23.27 -3.05 -12.74
C PRO A 205 -23.05 -1.58 -13.06
N TYR A 206 -22.04 -1.28 -13.86
CA TYR A 206 -21.85 0.05 -14.41
C TYR A 206 -22.85 0.29 -15.54
N ASP A 207 -23.67 1.33 -15.41
CA ASP A 207 -24.64 1.80 -16.39
C ASP A 207 -24.17 3.20 -16.81
N ARG A 208 -23.90 3.38 -18.11
CA ARG A 208 -23.33 4.63 -18.65
C ARG A 208 -24.34 5.76 -18.69
N GLU A 209 -25.64 5.48 -18.83
CA GLU A 209 -26.69 6.50 -18.88
C GLU A 209 -27.03 7.03 -17.49
N ARG A 210 -26.92 6.19 -16.45
CA ARG A 210 -27.12 6.57 -15.04
C ARG A 210 -25.86 7.09 -14.35
N ALA A 211 -24.68 6.96 -14.96
CA ALA A 211 -23.42 7.42 -14.39
C ALA A 211 -23.36 8.96 -14.26
N GLY A 212 -23.75 9.46 -13.09
CA GLY A 212 -23.84 10.89 -12.78
C GLY A 212 -25.26 11.41 -12.57
N ALA A 213 -26.28 10.56 -12.71
CA ALA A 213 -27.60 10.80 -12.14
C ALA A 213 -27.64 10.44 -10.64
N ASP A 214 -28.61 10.97 -9.90
CA ASP A 214 -28.92 10.62 -8.49
C ASP A 214 -29.32 9.14 -8.29
N ASP A 215 -29.34 8.34 -9.37
CA ASP A 215 -29.84 6.97 -9.45
C ASP A 215 -28.90 5.90 -8.88
N ILE A 216 -27.59 5.98 -9.20
CA ILE A 216 -26.60 4.96 -8.79
C ILE A 216 -25.33 5.66 -8.27
N PRO A 217 -25.05 5.60 -6.96
CA PRO A 217 -23.93 6.31 -6.34
C PRO A 217 -22.62 5.54 -6.52
N TYR A 218 -22.04 5.52 -7.73
CA TYR A 218 -20.73 4.89 -7.95
C TYR A 218 -19.62 5.58 -7.15
N LYS A 219 -18.71 4.80 -6.54
CA LYS A 219 -17.56 5.31 -5.81
C LYS A 219 -16.63 6.06 -6.76
N SER A 220 -16.33 7.32 -6.44
CA SER A 220 -15.48 8.19 -7.26
C SER A 220 -14.05 8.22 -6.73
N TYR A 221 -13.07 8.18 -7.64
CA TYR A 221 -11.64 8.23 -7.35
C TYR A 221 -11.00 9.46 -8.02
N SER A 222 -9.76 9.79 -7.64
CA SER A 222 -9.04 10.97 -8.15
C SER A 222 -8.71 10.95 -9.66
N GLU A 223 -9.01 9.84 -10.34
CA GLU A 223 -8.77 9.58 -11.77
C GLU A 223 -10.07 9.19 -12.50
N GLY A 224 -11.24 9.42 -11.88
CA GLY A 224 -12.56 9.04 -12.39
C GLY A 224 -13.19 7.88 -11.60
N THR A 225 -14.19 7.21 -12.17
CA THR A 225 -14.96 6.14 -11.50
C THR A 225 -14.21 4.80 -11.39
N PHE A 226 -13.25 4.54 -12.27
CA PHE A 226 -12.53 3.25 -12.35
C PHE A 226 -11.18 3.31 -11.64
N ARG A 227 -10.90 2.34 -10.76
CA ARG A 227 -9.57 2.15 -10.17
C ARG A 227 -8.56 1.74 -11.25
N ASN A 228 -7.27 1.89 -10.98
CA ASN A 228 -6.21 1.44 -11.90
C ASN A 228 -6.37 -0.04 -12.30
N VAL A 229 -6.65 -0.91 -11.32
CA VAL A 229 -6.98 -2.33 -11.54
C VAL A 229 -8.17 -2.53 -12.49
N ASP A 230 -9.22 -1.72 -12.34
CA ASP A 230 -10.40 -1.80 -13.21
C ASP A 230 -10.08 -1.34 -14.63
N ARG A 231 -9.31 -0.25 -14.80
CA ARG A 231 -8.81 0.17 -16.13
C ARG A 231 -7.99 -0.93 -16.79
N ILE A 232 -7.09 -1.58 -16.05
CA ILE A 232 -6.26 -2.69 -16.55
C ILE A 232 -7.15 -3.85 -17.03
N LYS A 233 -8.14 -4.28 -16.24
CA LYS A 233 -9.11 -5.32 -16.59
C LYS A 233 -9.96 -4.93 -17.81
N LEU A 234 -10.49 -3.70 -17.84
CA LEU A 234 -11.32 -3.19 -18.92
C LEU A 234 -10.52 -3.08 -20.23
N ILE A 235 -9.29 -2.57 -20.21
CA ILE A 235 -8.43 -2.49 -21.41
C ILE A 235 -8.07 -3.90 -21.91
N GLN A 236 -7.83 -4.87 -21.01
CA GLN A 236 -7.67 -6.27 -21.44
C GLN A 236 -8.95 -6.79 -22.13
N SER A 237 -10.13 -6.47 -21.59
CA SER A 237 -11.42 -6.80 -22.20
C SER A 237 -11.53 -6.19 -23.61
N ILE A 238 -11.23 -4.89 -23.79
CA ILE A 238 -11.22 -4.23 -25.12
C ILE A 238 -10.27 -4.93 -26.09
N MET A 239 -9.07 -5.33 -25.63
CA MET A 239 -8.09 -6.01 -26.48
C MET A 239 -8.57 -7.41 -26.92
N GLU A 240 -9.12 -8.21 -26.00
CA GLU A 240 -9.55 -9.60 -26.29
C GLU A 240 -10.95 -9.68 -26.93
N CYS A 241 -11.78 -8.64 -26.78
CA CYS A 241 -13.15 -8.55 -27.31
C CYS A 241 -13.19 -8.53 -28.85
N PRO A 242 -14.17 -9.18 -29.53
CA PRO A 242 -14.26 -9.19 -30.99
C PRO A 242 -14.49 -7.82 -31.65
N ARG A 243 -14.00 -7.66 -32.89
CA ARG A 243 -14.21 -6.45 -33.74
C ARG A 243 -15.69 -6.04 -33.89
N TYR A 244 -16.63 -6.99 -33.92
CA TYR A 244 -18.07 -6.67 -34.05
C TYR A 244 -18.70 -6.11 -32.76
N LEU A 245 -17.96 -6.07 -31.65
CA LEU A 245 -18.33 -5.45 -30.37
C LEU A 245 -17.40 -4.28 -30.02
N ASN A 246 -16.78 -3.65 -31.04
CA ASN A 246 -15.80 -2.56 -30.91
C ASN A 246 -14.52 -2.94 -30.12
N GLY A 247 -14.17 -4.22 -30.07
CA GLY A 247 -12.90 -4.71 -29.51
C GLY A 247 -11.83 -4.98 -30.57
N ALA A 248 -10.58 -5.21 -30.15
CA ALA A 248 -9.46 -5.38 -31.07
C ALA A 248 -9.35 -6.81 -31.67
N GLY A 249 -10.04 -7.80 -31.10
CA GLY A 249 -10.02 -9.20 -31.51
C GLY A 249 -8.67 -9.91 -31.27
N LEU A 250 -7.85 -9.40 -30.36
CA LEU A 250 -6.48 -9.85 -30.11
C LEU A 250 -6.43 -10.87 -28.97
N LYS A 251 -6.29 -12.16 -29.31
CA LYS A 251 -6.02 -13.21 -28.31
C LYS A 251 -4.62 -13.04 -27.72
N LEU A 252 -4.50 -12.33 -26.59
CA LEU A 252 -3.20 -11.93 -26.01
C LEU A 252 -2.30 -13.12 -25.69
N LYS A 253 -2.89 -14.22 -25.17
CA LYS A 253 -2.17 -15.47 -24.88
C LYS A 253 -1.60 -16.12 -26.14
N ASP A 254 -2.35 -16.11 -27.25
CA ASP A 254 -1.90 -16.62 -28.55
C ASP A 254 -0.76 -15.75 -29.10
N LEU A 255 -0.85 -14.42 -28.97
CA LEU A 255 0.20 -13.49 -29.45
C LEU A 255 1.55 -13.78 -28.81
N VAL A 256 1.59 -14.01 -27.49
CA VAL A 256 2.82 -14.36 -26.76
C VAL A 256 3.26 -15.80 -27.09
N HIS A 257 2.35 -16.78 -26.99
CA HIS A 257 2.69 -18.20 -27.20
C HIS A 257 3.22 -18.48 -28.62
N LYS A 258 2.62 -17.85 -29.64
CA LYS A 258 3.03 -17.97 -31.05
C LYS A 258 4.11 -16.97 -31.45
N LYS A 259 4.73 -16.28 -30.48
CA LYS A 259 5.86 -15.34 -30.64
C LYS A 259 5.59 -14.19 -31.62
N ALA A 260 4.35 -13.71 -31.72
CA ALA A 260 4.03 -12.45 -32.39
C ALA A 260 4.36 -11.26 -31.49
N CYS A 261 4.07 -11.37 -30.20
CA CYS A 261 4.63 -10.54 -29.14
C CYS A 261 5.68 -11.34 -28.35
N LEU A 262 6.67 -10.67 -27.77
CA LEU A 262 7.55 -11.21 -26.73
C LEU A 262 6.87 -11.22 -25.36
N GLY A 263 6.00 -10.24 -25.11
CA GLY A 263 5.23 -10.12 -23.88
C GLY A 263 4.12 -9.09 -23.98
N VAL A 264 3.12 -9.22 -23.11
CA VAL A 264 1.99 -8.29 -22.96
C VAL A 264 1.71 -8.16 -21.48
N TYR A 265 1.95 -6.98 -20.90
CA TYR A 265 1.95 -6.78 -19.44
C TYR A 265 1.28 -5.45 -19.05
N PRO A 266 0.57 -5.38 -17.92
CA PRO A 266 0.11 -4.12 -17.37
C PRO A 266 1.29 -3.29 -16.88
N LEU A 267 1.14 -1.96 -16.91
CA LEU A 267 2.14 -1.02 -16.40
C LEU A 267 1.79 -0.59 -14.98
N HIS A 268 2.80 -0.52 -14.13
CA HIS A 268 2.66 0.07 -12.80
C HIS A 268 2.51 1.59 -12.92
N ASP A 269 1.43 2.16 -12.35
CA ASP A 269 1.53 3.55 -11.92
C ASP A 269 2.52 3.62 -10.76
N TYR A 270 3.61 4.33 -10.99
CA TYR A 270 4.71 4.53 -10.06
C TYR A 270 4.35 5.53 -8.95
N LEU A 271 3.37 6.43 -9.16
CA LEU A 271 2.97 7.41 -8.15
C LEU A 271 2.12 6.74 -7.05
N ALA A 272 1.11 5.96 -7.41
CA ALA A 272 0.34 5.13 -6.49
C ALA A 272 1.22 4.04 -5.87
N LEU A 273 2.11 3.39 -6.63
CA LEU A 273 3.02 2.37 -6.08
C LEU A 273 3.93 2.93 -4.99
N LEU A 274 4.58 4.09 -5.20
CA LEU A 274 5.40 4.74 -4.17
C LEU A 274 4.57 5.16 -2.95
N THR A 275 3.32 5.58 -3.16
CA THR A 275 2.42 5.98 -2.07
C THR A 275 2.01 4.79 -1.22
N LEU A 276 1.62 3.67 -1.86
CA LEU A 276 1.32 2.40 -1.21
C LEU A 276 2.55 1.82 -0.50
N GLN A 277 3.70 1.74 -1.17
CA GLN A 277 4.97 1.29 -0.60
C GLN A 277 5.33 2.09 0.66
N HIS A 278 5.06 3.40 0.66
CA HIS A 278 5.30 4.27 1.81
C HIS A 278 4.28 4.09 2.95
N LYS A 279 3.00 3.80 2.66
CA LYS A 279 1.98 3.48 3.68
C LYS A 279 2.21 2.09 4.30
N TRP A 280 2.69 1.14 3.50
CA TRP A 280 2.84 -0.28 3.84
C TRP A 280 4.21 -0.61 4.46
N LEU A 281 5.31 -0.39 3.72
CA LEU A 281 6.67 -0.81 4.09
C LEU A 281 7.40 0.23 4.97
N GLY A 282 6.67 0.81 5.91
CA GLY A 282 7.21 1.75 6.89
C GLY A 282 8.01 1.04 7.99
N LEU A 283 9.12 1.64 8.45
CA LEU A 283 9.79 1.16 9.67
C LEU A 283 8.80 1.20 10.85
N PHE A 284 8.82 0.13 11.65
CA PHE A 284 7.92 -0.08 12.79
C PHE A 284 6.41 -0.14 12.45
N LYS A 285 6.04 -0.49 11.22
CA LYS A 285 4.68 -0.96 10.93
C LYS A 285 4.47 -2.35 11.53
N MET A 286 3.43 -2.49 12.36
CA MET A 286 3.03 -3.78 12.93
C MET A 286 2.37 -4.65 11.84
N PRO A 287 2.60 -5.98 11.80
CA PRO A 287 2.14 -6.84 10.72
C PRO A 287 0.61 -6.98 10.63
N GLY A 288 -0.13 -6.70 11.72
CA GLY A 288 -1.59 -6.65 11.75
C GLY A 288 -2.21 -5.28 11.42
N ASN A 289 -1.43 -4.29 10.96
CA ASN A 289 -1.93 -2.97 10.55
C ASN A 289 -1.41 -2.63 9.14
N GLN A 290 -1.82 -3.45 8.18
CA GLN A 290 -1.49 -3.29 6.76
C GLN A 290 -2.54 -2.40 6.06
N PRO A 291 -2.20 -1.74 4.95
CA PRO A 291 -3.15 -0.97 4.14
C PRO A 291 -3.88 -1.89 3.15
N ASP A 292 -4.68 -2.81 3.67
CA ASP A 292 -5.43 -3.83 2.94
C ASP A 292 -6.34 -3.24 1.84
N GLU A 293 -7.06 -2.15 2.14
CA GLU A 293 -7.86 -1.39 1.18
C GLU A 293 -7.04 -0.93 -0.05
N GLU A 294 -5.87 -0.31 0.16
CA GLU A 294 -5.04 0.18 -0.96
C GLU A 294 -4.22 -0.94 -1.64
N ILE A 295 -3.93 -2.04 -0.94
CA ILE A 295 -3.38 -3.26 -1.56
C ILE A 295 -4.41 -3.83 -2.54
N LYS A 296 -5.68 -3.97 -2.10
CA LYS A 296 -6.82 -4.40 -2.93
C LYS A 296 -7.04 -3.47 -4.13
N ASP A 297 -7.08 -2.16 -3.93
CA ASP A 297 -7.37 -1.19 -5.00
C ASP A 297 -6.19 -0.96 -5.97
N TYR A 298 -4.95 -1.34 -5.61
CA TYR A 298 -3.78 -1.29 -6.50
C TYR A 298 -3.43 -2.63 -7.19
N PHE A 299 -3.53 -3.76 -6.49
CA PHE A 299 -3.16 -5.09 -7.02
C PHE A 299 -4.36 -5.98 -7.39
N GLY A 300 -5.58 -5.59 -6.99
CA GLY A 300 -6.81 -6.33 -7.23
C GLY A 300 -7.17 -7.31 -6.11
N GLU A 301 -8.41 -7.77 -6.17
CA GLU A 301 -9.11 -8.43 -5.07
C GLU A 301 -8.43 -9.74 -4.64
N LYS A 302 -7.85 -10.49 -5.59
CA LYS A 302 -7.11 -11.73 -5.31
C LYS A 302 -5.83 -11.50 -4.48
N ILE A 303 -5.14 -10.38 -4.71
CA ILE A 303 -3.91 -10.05 -3.97
C ILE A 303 -4.26 -9.36 -2.65
N GLY A 304 -5.30 -8.52 -2.63
CA GLY A 304 -5.88 -8.00 -1.38
C GLY A 304 -6.25 -9.13 -0.40
N LEU A 305 -6.99 -10.14 -0.87
CA LEU A 305 -7.38 -11.29 -0.06
C LEU A 305 -6.18 -12.06 0.52
N TYR A 306 -5.09 -12.22 -0.25
CA TYR A 306 -3.86 -12.89 0.22
C TYR A 306 -3.15 -12.15 1.37
N PHE A 307 -3.38 -10.84 1.55
CA PHE A 307 -2.81 -10.07 2.66
C PHE A 307 -3.77 -9.87 3.85
N VAL A 308 -4.99 -10.42 3.76
CA VAL A 308 -6.04 -10.39 4.80
C VAL A 308 -6.30 -11.78 5.40
N TRP A 309 -5.91 -12.84 4.70
CA TRP A 309 -6.01 -14.25 5.10
C TRP A 309 -4.72 -14.76 5.78
#